data_AF-A0A7Y3H4I4-F1
#
_entry.id   AF-A0A7Y3H4I4-F1
#
_cell.length_a   1.000
_cell.length_b   1.000
_cell.length_c   1.000
_cell.angle_alpha   90.00
_cell.angle_beta   90.00
_cell.angle_gamma   90.00
#
_symmetry.space_group_name_H-M   'P 1'
#
loop_
_entity.id
_entity.type
_entity.pdbx_description
1 polymer ?
#
loop_
_entity_poly.entity_id
_entity_poly.type
_entity_poly.pdbx_seq_one_letter_code
_entity_poly.pdbx_strand_id
1 'polypeptide(L)' 'MALYYDLPVFKELYQLILKIFEYTKDFPKEYKHTLGQDMKRDGIQLVRSIYRAKKSQNKKEYLEQ' A
#
# COMPACT_ATOMS: atom_id res chain seq x y z
N MET A 1 -6.14 2.47 21.96
CA MET A 1 -6.71 3.36 20.91
C MET A 1 -5.79 3.52 19.69
N ALA A 2 -4.93 2.55 19.32
CA ALA A 2 -4.11 2.64 18.10
C ALA A 2 -4.84 2.09 16.85
N LEU A 3 -5.55 0.97 17.01
CA LEU A 3 -6.27 0.28 15.92
C LEU A 3 -7.25 1.18 15.14
N TYR A 4 -7.88 2.15 15.79
CA TYR A 4 -8.92 2.98 15.18
C TYR A 4 -8.37 4.09 14.26
N TYR A 5 -7.17 4.62 14.55
CA TYR A 5 -6.51 5.64 13.72
C TYR A 5 -5.74 5.04 12.54
N ASP A 6 -5.44 3.74 12.59
CA ASP A 6 -4.76 3.02 11.51
C ASP A 6 -5.73 2.57 10.40
N LEU A 7 -7.00 2.32 10.76
CA LEU A 7 -8.02 1.90 9.80
C LEU A 7 -8.15 2.85 8.59
N PRO A 8 -8.17 4.18 8.76
CA PRO A 8 -8.25 5.12 7.64
C PRO A 8 -7.12 4.94 6.63
N VAL A 9 -5.86 4.89 7.06
CA VAL A 9 -4.70 4.80 6.16
C VAL A 9 -4.67 3.45 5.44
N PHE A 10 -4.94 2.34 6.14
CA PHE A 10 -5.01 1.02 5.49
C PHE A 10 -6.21 0.92 4.54
N LYS A 11 -7.34 1.57 4.87
CA LYS A 11 -8.51 1.64 3.99
C LYS A 11 -8.22 2.44 2.73
N GLU A 12 -7.61 3.62 2.85
CA GLU A 12 -7.22 4.45 1.70
C GLU A 12 -6.20 3.74 0.82
N LEU A 13 -5.21 3.08 1.44
CA LEU A 13 -4.22 2.28 0.73
C LEU A 13 -4.88 1.13 -0.03
N TYR A 14 -5.83 0.41 0.58
CA TYR A 14 -6.59 -0.62 -0.09
C TYR A 14 -7.39 -0.09 -1.29
N GLN A 15 -8.05 1.06 -1.13
CA GLN A 15 -8.78 1.73 -2.22
C GLN A 15 -7.84 2.14 -3.36
N LEU A 16 -6.63 2.61 -3.05
CA LEU A 16 -5.60 2.93 -4.03
C LEU A 16 -5.18 1.68 -4.83
N ILE A 17 -4.94 0.55 -4.16
CA ILE A 17 -4.60 -0.71 -4.84
C ILE A 17 -5.72 -1.15 -5.77
N LEU A 18 -6.98 -1.11 -5.32
CA LEU A 18 -8.11 -1.45 -6.18
C LEU A 18 -8.15 -0.58 -7.43
N LYS A 19 -7.98 0.74 -7.29
CA LYS A 19 -7.90 1.67 -8.42
C LYS A 19 -6.74 1.36 -9.36
N ILE A 20 -5.56 1.05 -8.84
CA ILE A 20 -4.41 0.65 -9.67
C ILE A 20 -4.76 -0.59 -10.49
N PHE A 21 -5.36 -1.61 -9.88
CA PHE A 21 -5.76 -2.82 -10.60
C PHE A 21 -6.87 -2.55 -11.61
N GLU A 22 -7.82 -1.68 -11.28
CA GLU A 22 -8.90 -1.27 -12.16
C GLU A 22 -8.39 -0.54 -13.39
N TYR A 23 -7.57 0.51 -13.22
CA TYR A 23 -7.10 1.32 -14.35
C TYR A 23 -6.10 0.56 -15.23
N THR A 24 -5.25 -0.29 -14.65
CA THR A 24 -4.25 -1.04 -15.42
C THR A 24 -4.83 -2.25 -16.16
N LYS A 25 -6.09 -2.65 -15.90
CA LYS A 25 -6.73 -3.79 -16.58
C LYS A 25 -6.96 -3.51 -18.07
N ASP A 26 -7.26 -2.26 -18.41
CA ASP A 26 -7.66 -1.79 -19.74
C ASP A 26 -6.49 -1.17 -20.52
N PHE A 27 -5.27 -1.25 -19.99
CA PHE A 27 -4.09 -0.76 -20.69
C PHE A 27 -3.88 -1.51 -22.03
N PRO A 28 -3.44 -0.79 -23.08
CA PRO A 28 -2.95 -1.41 -24.31
C PRO A 28 -1.87 -2.45 -24.01
N LYS A 29 -1.77 -3.49 -24.84
CA LYS A 29 -0.88 -4.65 -24.59
C LYS A 29 0.57 -4.24 -24.31
N GLU A 30 1.08 -3.23 -25.00
CA GLU A 30 2.44 -2.69 -24.84
C GLU A 30 2.70 -2.12 -23.43
N TYR A 31 1.69 -1.50 -22.83
CA TYR A 31 1.77 -0.91 -21.48
C TYR A 31 1.29 -1.86 -20.39
N LYS A 32 0.45 -2.84 -20.71
CA LYS A 32 -0.15 -3.76 -19.74
C LYS A 32 0.88 -4.64 -19.03
N HIS A 33 1.89 -5.10 -19.78
CA HIS A 33 2.95 -5.97 -19.27
C HIS A 33 4.21 -5.23 -18.84
N THR A 34 4.27 -3.92 -19.06
CA THR A 34 5.35 -3.04 -18.60
C THR A 34 4.83 -2.18 -17.46
N LEU A 35 4.39 -0.95 -17.76
CA LEU A 35 3.89 0.03 -16.82
C LEU A 35 2.78 -0.54 -15.90
N GLY A 36 1.81 -1.26 -16.46
CA GLY A 36 0.70 -1.83 -15.71
C GLY A 36 1.12 -2.89 -14.69
N GLN A 37 2.19 -3.65 -14.96
CA GLN A 37 2.75 -4.58 -13.98
C GLN A 37 3.59 -3.87 -12.92
N ASP A 38 4.40 -2.90 -13.32
CA ASP A 38 5.22 -2.11 -12.39
C ASP A 38 4.34 -1.36 -11.38
N MET A 39 3.27 -0.71 -11.85
CA MET A 39 2.29 -0.04 -10.96
C MET A 39 1.67 -0.99 -9.93
N LYS A 40 1.30 -2.22 -10.34
CA LYS A 40 0.75 -3.23 -9.41
C LYS A 40 1.80 -3.68 -8.40
N ARG A 41 3.03 -3.94 -8.87
CA ARG A 41 4.14 -4.37 -8.01
C ARG A 41 4.46 -3.30 -6.97
N ASP A 42 4.57 -2.05 -7.39
CA ASP A 42 4.90 -0.91 -6.53
C ASP A 42 3.78 -0.61 -5.55
N GLY A 43 2.51 -0.73 -5.97
CA GLY A 43 1.37 -0.67 -5.07
C GLY A 43 1.48 -1.69 -3.92
N ILE A 44 1.75 -2.96 -4.23
CA ILE A 44 1.91 -4.00 -3.19
C ILE A 44 3.16 -3.77 -2.33
N GLN A 45 4.24 -3.19 -2.89
CA GLN A 45 5.40 -2.78 -2.09
C GLN A 45 5.05 -1.65 -1.13
N LEU A 46 4.28 -0.66 -1.55
CA LEU A 46 3.81 0.42 -0.70
C LEU A 46 3.02 -0.10 0.52
N VAL A 47 2.14 -1.09 0.32
CA VAL A 47 1.42 -1.77 1.42
C VAL A 47 2.39 -2.32 2.47
N ARG A 48 3.44 -3.02 2.02
CA ARG A 48 4.46 -3.59 2.89
C ARG A 48 5.29 -2.52 3.59
N SER A 49 5.63 -1.44 2.89
CA SER A 49 6.38 -0.31 3.45
C SER A 49 5.60 0.40 4.56
N ILE A 50 4.30 0.68 4.34
CA ILE A 50 3.43 1.30 5.35
C ILE A 50 3.26 0.38 6.56
N TYR A 51 3.03 -0.92 6.34
CA TYR A 51 2.96 -1.89 7.43
C TYR A 51 4.25 -1.95 8.27
N ARG A 52 5.42 -1.96 7.61
CA ARG A 52 6.73 -1.97 8.28
C ARG A 52 6.98 -0.67 9.05
N ALA A 53 6.67 0.48 8.45
CA ALA A 53 6.81 1.79 9.09
C ALA A 53 6.00 1.84 10.39
N LYS A 54 4.73 1.43 10.34
CA LYS A 54 3.88 1.31 11.53
C LYS A 54 4.47 0.37 12.58
N LYS A 55 4.90 -0.84 12.19
CA LYS A 55 5.51 -1.80 13.12
C LYS A 55 6.77 -1.22 13.80
N SER A 56 7.55 -0.41 13.08
CA SER A 56 8.74 0.25 13.62
C SER A 56 8.41 1.38 14.59
N GLN A 57 7.36 2.16 14.31
CA GLN A 57 6.88 3.22 15.20
C GLN A 57 6.35 2.64 16.51
N ASN A 58 5.56 1.57 16.43
CA ASN A 58 5.05 0.86 17.59
C ASN A 58 6.19 0.33 18.48
N LYS A 59 7.31 -0.11 17.90
CA LYS A 59 8.51 -0.51 18.68
C LYS A 59 9.20 0.65 19.39
N LYS A 60 9.18 1.88 18.84
CA LYS A 60 9.78 3.05 19.49
C LYS A 60 9.03 3.42 20.78
N GLU A 61 7.70 3.36 20.76
CA GLU A 61 6.87 3.63 21.95
C GLU A 61 7.18 2.69 23.13
N TYR A 62 7.60 1.44 22.88
CA TYR A 62 7.96 0.49 23.94
C TYR A 62 9.43 0.60 24.41
N LEU A 63 10.29 1.30 23.67
CA LEU A 63 11.71 1.47 24.02
C LEU A 63 11.98 2.73 24.85
N GLU A 64 11.02 3.64 24.95
CA GLU A 64 11.07 4.84 25.80
C GLU A 64 10.43 4.61 27.20
N GLN A 65 10.29 3.35 27.63
CA GLN A 65 9.86 2.97 28.98
C GLN A 65 11.03 2.47 29.83
#